data_AF-A0A4T0UJW1-F1
#
_entry.id   AF-A0A4T0UJW1-F1
#
_cell.length_a   1.000
_cell.length_b   1.000
_cell.length_c   1.000
_cell.angle_alpha   90.00
_cell.angle_beta   90.00
_cell.angle_gamma   90.00
#
_symmetry.space_group_name_H-M   'P 1'
#
loop_
_entity.id
_entity.type
_entity.pdbx_description
1 polymer ?
#
loop_
_entity_poly.entity_id
_entity_poly.type
_entity_poly.pdbx_seq_one_letter_code
_entity_poly.pdbx_strand_id
1 'polypeptide(L)'
;MYTGRGIHVYWLIEPLPAKALPRWQACQRQLCAILGGDRQAVDCTRVLRVVGTVNSKTGRTVTAEAIHGERYDFDFLFDQIMPATRAEVRQRAQVRDIRAAQGKAGTKRRTATGSIYERWYLVYRDLWRIVDANEWRSSGVPKGQRDRLLFHMANALSWFTVSDSLEAEIIDVARKLMPTLTEAEALSYTSSVVARARADAKKDDGRRYKYKRVTLWNALSDLIEPHPELVHELRAIIPDDLHEQRERERLQAHNARRRTVDRATYLATAEGRREEARRLRAQGMTIQKIATELGVALRTAKGYLAG
;
A
#
# COMPACT_ATOMS: atom_id res chain seq x y z
N MET A 1 10.33 26.26 -12.17
CA MET A 1 11.73 25.87 -12.43
C MET A 1 11.97 25.81 -13.94
N TYR A 2 12.91 26.59 -14.45
CA TYR A 2 13.28 26.63 -15.85
C TYR A 2 14.36 25.60 -16.12
N THR A 3 14.10 24.67 -17.04
CA THR A 3 14.98 23.52 -17.33
C THR A 3 15.87 23.71 -18.56
N GLY A 4 15.86 24.90 -19.15
CA GLY A 4 16.58 25.23 -20.38
C GLY A 4 15.78 25.05 -21.68
N ARG A 5 14.76 24.17 -21.70
CA ARG A 5 13.84 23.93 -22.83
C ARG A 5 12.36 23.94 -22.48
N GLY A 6 12.04 24.25 -21.22
CA GLY A 6 10.67 24.25 -20.71
C GLY A 6 10.66 24.49 -19.21
N ILE A 7 9.48 24.34 -18.60
CA ILE A 7 9.26 24.69 -17.19
C ILE A 7 8.71 23.46 -16.45
N HIS A 8 9.25 23.20 -15.26
CA HIS A 8 8.62 22.35 -14.26
C HIS A 8 7.92 23.23 -13.23
N VAL A 9 6.69 22.88 -12.90
CA VAL A 9 5.89 23.55 -11.86
C VAL A 9 5.74 22.60 -10.68
N TYR A 10 5.93 23.14 -9.47
CA TYR A 10 5.93 22.36 -8.25
C TYR A 10 4.89 22.92 -7.28
N TRP A 11 4.00 22.06 -6.82
CA TRP A 11 3.14 22.33 -5.66
C TRP A 11 3.72 21.56 -4.48
N LEU A 12 4.15 22.29 -3.46
CA LEU A 12 4.60 21.67 -2.22
C LEU A 12 3.37 21.23 -1.43
N ILE A 13 3.34 19.97 -1.00
CA ILE A 13 2.25 19.40 -0.22
C ILE A 13 2.78 18.80 1.08
N GLU A 14 1.91 18.66 2.06
CA GLU A 14 2.20 17.87 3.26
C GLU A 14 2.44 16.38 2.92
N PRO A 15 3.25 15.67 3.73
CA PRO A 15 3.51 14.25 3.51
C PRO A 15 2.23 13.42 3.47
N LEU A 16 2.09 12.58 2.44
CA LEU A 16 0.92 11.72 2.27
C LEU A 16 1.20 10.26 2.59
N PRO A 17 0.21 9.55 3.18
CA PRO A 17 0.29 8.11 3.28
C PRO A 17 0.17 7.47 1.90
N ALA A 18 0.83 6.32 1.68
CA ALA A 18 0.82 5.62 0.39
C ALA A 18 -0.59 5.29 -0.14
N LYS A 19 -1.57 5.08 0.75
CA LYS A 19 -2.99 4.92 0.37
C LYS A 19 -3.58 6.08 -0.42
N ALA A 20 -3.00 7.28 -0.34
CA ALA A 20 -3.44 8.46 -1.07
C ALA A 20 -2.94 8.49 -2.52
N LEU A 21 -2.02 7.58 -2.89
CA LEU A 21 -1.40 7.53 -4.22
C LEU A 21 -2.40 7.57 -5.39
N PRO A 22 -3.50 6.79 -5.41
CA PRO A 22 -4.44 6.83 -6.53
C PRO A 22 -5.09 8.21 -6.69
N ARG A 23 -5.30 8.89 -5.57
CA ARG A 23 -5.95 10.19 -5.50
C ARG A 23 -4.98 11.31 -5.88
N TRP A 24 -3.74 11.23 -5.40
CA TRP A 24 -2.63 12.07 -5.85
C TRP A 24 -2.41 11.97 -7.35
N GLN A 25 -2.46 10.76 -7.88
CA GLN A 25 -2.25 10.51 -9.31
C GLN A 25 -3.40 11.04 -10.17
N ALA A 26 -4.63 11.04 -9.65
CA ALA A 26 -5.75 11.72 -10.29
C ALA A 26 -5.54 13.24 -10.37
N CYS A 27 -5.06 13.88 -9.28
CA CYS A 27 -4.71 15.31 -9.31
C CYS A 27 -3.63 15.62 -10.33
N GLN A 28 -2.56 14.81 -10.39
CA GLN A 28 -1.48 15.04 -11.34
C GLN A 28 -1.96 14.93 -12.80
N ARG A 29 -2.85 13.97 -13.10
CA ARG A 29 -3.49 13.87 -14.44
C ARG A 29 -4.32 15.11 -14.76
N GLN A 30 -5.08 15.59 -13.79
CA GLN A 30 -5.93 16.76 -13.96
C GLN A 30 -5.11 18.04 -14.15
N LEU A 31 -4.05 18.25 -13.35
CA LEU A 31 -3.10 19.35 -13.54
C LEU A 31 -2.44 19.29 -14.93
N CYS A 32 -1.99 18.11 -15.33
CA CYS A 32 -1.42 17.90 -16.67
C CYS A 32 -2.42 18.26 -17.78
N ALA A 33 -3.70 17.91 -17.61
CA ALA A 33 -4.74 18.26 -18.58
C ALA A 33 -5.01 19.77 -18.62
N ILE A 34 -5.11 20.43 -17.46
CA ILE A 34 -5.36 21.87 -17.35
C ILE A 34 -4.22 22.68 -17.97
N LEU A 35 -2.98 22.28 -17.69
CA LEU A 35 -1.78 23.04 -18.09
C LEU A 35 -1.24 22.67 -19.46
N GLY A 36 -1.84 21.68 -20.14
CA GLY A 36 -1.27 21.12 -21.38
C GLY A 36 0.10 20.49 -21.17
N GLY A 37 0.33 19.91 -19.99
CA GLY A 37 1.60 19.32 -19.60
C GLY A 37 1.92 18.03 -20.34
N ASP A 38 3.17 17.59 -20.22
CA ASP A 38 3.61 16.27 -20.71
C ASP A 38 2.92 15.16 -19.92
N ARG A 39 2.10 14.35 -20.59
CA ARG A 39 1.38 13.21 -19.98
C ARG A 39 2.33 12.19 -19.37
N GLN A 40 3.58 12.14 -19.83
CA GLN A 40 4.60 11.27 -19.26
C GLN A 40 5.13 11.77 -17.90
N ALA A 41 4.78 12.98 -17.47
CA ALA A 41 5.25 13.60 -16.23
C ALA A 41 4.36 13.37 -14.99
N VAL A 42 3.40 12.46 -15.08
CA VAL A 42 2.29 12.29 -14.12
C VAL A 42 2.52 11.10 -13.16
N ASP A 43 3.71 10.51 -13.18
CA ASP A 43 4.12 9.40 -12.32
C ASP A 43 4.62 9.88 -10.94
N CYS A 44 4.66 8.97 -9.96
CA CYS A 44 5.08 9.27 -8.59
C CYS A 44 6.57 8.96 -8.30
N THR A 45 7.36 8.57 -9.30
CA THR A 45 8.72 8.02 -9.12
C THR A 45 9.81 8.81 -9.84
N ARG A 46 9.46 9.89 -10.52
CA ARG A 46 10.38 10.63 -11.38
C ARG A 46 11.57 11.24 -10.66
N VAL A 47 12.73 11.10 -11.28
CA VAL A 47 13.93 11.88 -10.92
C VAL A 47 13.85 13.21 -11.63
N LEU A 48 13.79 14.29 -10.84
CA LEU A 48 13.65 15.65 -11.37
C LEU A 48 15.01 16.36 -11.39
N ARG A 49 15.17 17.31 -12.33
CA ARG A 49 16.39 18.12 -12.42
C ARG A 49 16.58 18.94 -11.15
N VAL A 50 17.83 19.20 -10.79
CA VAL A 50 18.22 19.99 -9.61
C VAL A 50 18.58 21.42 -10.02
N VAL A 51 18.15 22.42 -9.25
CA VAL A 51 18.47 23.84 -9.47
C VAL A 51 19.99 24.03 -9.42
N GLY A 52 20.54 24.84 -10.31
CA GLY A 52 21.98 25.11 -10.43
C GLY A 52 22.75 24.13 -11.30
N THR A 53 22.15 23.02 -11.72
CA THR A 53 22.79 22.09 -12.68
C THR A 53 22.71 22.60 -14.11
N VAL A 54 23.65 22.18 -14.98
CA VAL A 54 23.64 22.55 -16.40
C VAL A 54 22.91 21.47 -17.21
N ASN A 55 21.93 21.87 -18.02
CA ASN A 55 21.29 20.98 -18.97
C ASN A 55 22.23 20.75 -20.17
N SER A 56 22.90 19.58 -20.18
CA SER A 56 23.88 19.18 -21.19
C SER A 56 23.38 19.23 -22.64
N LYS A 57 22.06 19.10 -22.88
CA LYS A 57 21.47 19.19 -24.24
C LYS A 57 21.34 20.63 -24.76
N THR A 58 21.46 21.63 -23.88
CA THR A 58 21.20 23.04 -24.20
C THR A 58 22.29 23.99 -23.73
N GLY A 59 23.19 23.52 -22.86
CA GLY A 59 24.19 24.36 -22.18
C GLY A 59 23.60 25.33 -21.14
N ARG A 60 22.28 25.34 -20.92
CA ARG A 60 21.63 26.29 -20.02
C ARG A 60 21.61 25.79 -18.58
N THR A 61 21.86 26.69 -17.64
CA THR A 61 21.71 26.42 -16.21
C THR A 61 20.24 26.32 -15.83
N VAL A 62 19.91 25.33 -15.02
CA VAL A 62 18.57 25.12 -14.46
C VAL A 62 18.35 26.14 -13.35
N THR A 63 17.36 27.01 -13.50
CA THR A 63 17.00 28.02 -12.50
C THR A 63 15.61 27.76 -11.92
N ALA A 64 15.32 28.29 -10.74
CA ALA A 64 13.99 28.22 -10.14
C ALA A 64 13.60 29.57 -9.58
N GLU A 65 12.30 29.82 -9.63
CA GLU A 65 11.64 30.96 -9.03
C GLU A 65 10.61 30.38 -8.06
N ALA A 66 10.70 30.79 -6.80
CA ALA A 66 9.75 30.38 -5.77
C ALA A 66 8.62 31.40 -5.71
N ILE A 67 7.42 30.99 -6.10
CA ILE A 67 6.23 31.84 -6.03
C ILE A 67 5.73 31.92 -4.58
N HIS A 68 5.68 30.77 -3.89
CA HIS A 68 5.41 30.66 -2.46
C HIS A 68 6.13 29.45 -1.88
N GLY A 69 6.53 29.51 -0.61
CA GLY A 69 7.25 28.44 0.09
C GLY A 69 6.36 27.51 0.92
N GLU A 70 5.07 27.84 1.06
CA GLU A 70 4.14 27.10 1.92
C GLU A 70 3.76 25.74 1.32
N ARG A 71 3.56 24.77 2.21
CA ARG A 71 3.03 23.44 1.86
C ARG A 71 1.52 23.48 1.95
N TYR A 72 0.86 22.97 0.92
CA TYR A 72 -0.58 22.79 0.91
C TYR A 72 -0.99 21.51 1.65
N ASP A 73 -2.07 21.60 2.43
CA ASP A 73 -2.89 20.44 2.71
C ASP A 73 -3.37 19.83 1.39
N PHE A 74 -3.10 18.54 1.19
CA PHE A 74 -3.45 17.88 -0.07
C PHE A 74 -4.95 17.75 -0.26
N ASP A 75 -5.71 17.66 0.82
CA ASP A 75 -7.16 17.59 0.77
C ASP A 75 -7.76 18.89 0.21
N PHE A 76 -7.29 20.05 0.68
CA PHE A 76 -7.58 21.36 0.10
C PHE A 76 -7.16 21.44 -1.37
N LEU A 77 -5.91 21.10 -1.68
CA LEU A 77 -5.39 21.19 -3.05
C LEU A 77 -6.18 20.28 -4.02
N PHE A 78 -6.57 19.09 -3.57
CA PHE A 78 -7.41 18.17 -4.35
C PHE A 78 -8.76 18.80 -4.71
N ASP A 79 -9.42 19.43 -3.74
CA ASP A 79 -10.73 20.06 -3.96
C ASP A 79 -10.64 21.26 -4.93
N GLN A 80 -9.48 21.93 -5.03
CA GLN A 80 -9.24 23.01 -6.00
C GLN A 80 -8.95 22.51 -7.43
N ILE A 81 -8.24 21.38 -7.57
CA ILE A 81 -7.80 20.86 -8.87
C ILE A 81 -8.91 20.07 -9.56
N MET A 82 -9.68 19.32 -8.79
CA MET A 82 -10.56 18.29 -9.33
C MET A 82 -11.91 18.87 -9.77
N PRO A 83 -12.49 18.38 -10.89
CA PRO A 83 -13.81 18.84 -11.35
C PRO A 83 -14.97 18.56 -10.38
N ALA A 84 -14.77 17.64 -9.45
CA ALA A 84 -15.73 17.32 -8.40
C ALA A 84 -14.99 17.22 -7.07
N THR A 85 -15.55 17.86 -6.05
CA THR A 85 -15.00 17.88 -4.69
C THR A 85 -15.13 16.52 -4.02
N ARG A 86 -14.36 16.30 -2.95
CA ARG A 86 -14.46 15.06 -2.16
C ARG A 86 -15.86 14.84 -1.58
N ALA A 87 -16.57 15.89 -1.23
CA ALA A 87 -17.94 15.79 -0.69
C ALA A 87 -18.88 15.24 -1.75
N GLU A 88 -18.80 15.76 -2.98
CA GLU A 88 -19.62 15.31 -4.12
C GLU A 88 -19.28 13.89 -4.55
N VAL A 89 -18.00 13.52 -4.58
CA VAL A 89 -17.57 12.15 -4.88
C VAL A 89 -18.08 11.18 -3.81
N ARG A 90 -18.02 11.55 -2.52
CA ARG A 90 -18.56 10.73 -1.42
C ARG A 90 -20.08 10.58 -1.51
N GLN A 91 -20.82 11.63 -1.81
CA GLN A 91 -22.27 11.56 -1.99
C GLN A 91 -22.64 10.62 -3.15
N ARG A 92 -21.95 10.73 -4.29
CA ARG A 92 -22.15 9.82 -5.43
C ARG A 92 -21.83 8.37 -5.09
N ALA A 93 -20.79 8.12 -4.28
CA ALA A 93 -20.44 6.79 -3.80
C ALA A 93 -21.49 6.23 -2.83
N GLN A 94 -21.97 7.02 -1.86
CA GLN A 94 -23.02 6.62 -0.92
C GLN A 94 -24.32 6.25 -1.65
N VAL A 95 -24.73 7.05 -2.65
CA VAL A 95 -25.91 6.74 -3.48
C VAL A 95 -25.73 5.42 -4.24
N ARG A 96 -24.53 5.12 -4.73
CA ARG A 96 -24.21 3.83 -5.37
C ARG A 96 -24.22 2.67 -4.38
N ASP A 97 -23.67 2.86 -3.18
CA ASP A 97 -23.63 1.84 -2.13
C ASP A 97 -25.03 1.51 -1.59
N ILE A 98 -25.91 2.50 -1.43
CA ILE A 98 -27.31 2.27 -1.06
C ILE A 98 -28.01 1.42 -2.14
N ARG A 99 -27.81 1.74 -3.42
CA ARG A 99 -28.36 0.96 -4.55
C ARG A 99 -27.77 -0.45 -4.63
N ALA A 100 -26.48 -0.62 -4.33
CA ALA A 100 -25.81 -1.92 -4.33
C ALA A 100 -26.20 -2.79 -3.12
N ALA A 101 -26.40 -2.17 -1.96
CA ALA A 101 -26.88 -2.82 -0.74
C ALA A 101 -28.32 -3.34 -0.89
N GLN A 102 -29.17 -2.61 -1.63
CA GLN A 102 -30.50 -3.08 -2.02
C GLN A 102 -30.45 -4.30 -2.96
N GLY A 103 -29.35 -4.51 -3.70
CA GLY A 103 -29.20 -5.61 -4.66
C GLY A 103 -28.51 -6.88 -4.14
N LYS A 104 -27.84 -6.86 -2.98
CA LYS A 104 -27.10 -8.02 -2.45
C LYS A 104 -27.15 -8.10 -0.92
N ALA A 105 -28.28 -8.52 -0.38
CA ALA A 105 -28.38 -8.98 1.00
C ALA A 105 -27.72 -10.37 1.11
N GLY A 106 -26.47 -10.47 1.59
CA GLY A 106 -25.95 -11.81 1.91
C GLY A 106 -24.47 -11.98 2.21
N THR A 107 -23.58 -11.02 1.93
CA THR A 107 -22.15 -11.26 2.22
C THR A 107 -21.49 -10.00 2.76
N LYS A 108 -21.24 -9.97 4.08
CA LYS A 108 -20.34 -8.98 4.68
C LYS A 108 -18.94 -9.17 4.09
N ARG A 109 -18.64 -8.43 3.03
CA ARG A 109 -17.30 -8.35 2.45
C ARG A 109 -16.38 -7.82 3.54
N ARG A 110 -15.39 -8.62 3.97
CA ARG A 110 -14.29 -8.11 4.82
C ARG A 110 -13.73 -6.89 4.10
N THR A 111 -13.82 -5.72 4.72
CA THR A 111 -13.20 -4.50 4.20
C THR A 111 -11.71 -4.76 4.12
N ALA A 112 -11.19 -4.94 2.91
CA ALA A 112 -9.75 -5.04 2.71
C ALA A 112 -9.14 -3.71 3.15
N THR A 113 -8.41 -3.74 4.27
CA THR A 113 -7.69 -2.56 4.75
C THR A 113 -6.45 -2.40 3.90
N GLY A 114 -6.39 -1.35 3.08
CA GLY A 114 -5.25 -1.04 2.21
C GLY A 114 -5.59 -1.11 0.72
N SER A 115 -4.92 -0.26 -0.04
CA SER A 115 -5.11 -0.17 -1.50
C SER A 115 -4.25 -1.21 -2.23
N ILE A 116 -4.74 -1.79 -3.33
CA ILE A 116 -3.91 -2.65 -4.19
C ILE A 116 -2.66 -1.91 -4.68
N TYR A 117 -2.79 -0.61 -4.91
CA TYR A 117 -1.69 0.29 -5.29
C TYR A 117 -0.65 0.42 -4.18
N GLU A 118 -1.09 0.53 -2.91
CA GLU A 118 -0.21 0.60 -1.75
C GLU A 118 0.56 -0.70 -1.55
N ARG A 119 -0.10 -1.84 -1.72
CA ARG A 119 0.57 -3.15 -1.67
C ARG A 119 1.67 -3.25 -2.74
N TRP A 120 1.38 -2.87 -3.97
CA TRP A 120 2.35 -2.97 -5.06
C TRP A 120 3.47 -1.92 -4.97
N TYR A 121 3.21 -0.77 -4.37
CA TYR A 121 4.27 0.17 -4.02
C TYR A 121 5.22 -0.40 -2.96
N LEU A 122 4.70 -1.12 -1.95
CA LEU A 122 5.55 -1.85 -0.99
C LEU A 122 6.37 -2.95 -1.67
N VAL A 123 5.79 -3.69 -2.62
CA VAL A 123 6.54 -4.66 -3.43
C VAL A 123 7.67 -3.97 -4.20
N TYR A 124 7.40 -2.84 -4.85
CA TYR A 124 8.42 -2.09 -5.57
C TYR A 124 9.55 -1.59 -4.66
N ARG A 125 9.21 -1.10 -3.46
CA ARG A 125 10.21 -0.70 -2.47
C ARG A 125 11.06 -1.87 -1.99
N ASP A 126 10.45 -3.03 -1.75
CA ASP A 126 11.17 -4.23 -1.36
C ASP A 126 12.11 -4.71 -2.49
N LEU A 127 11.69 -4.64 -3.76
CA LEU A 127 12.56 -4.95 -4.90
C LEU A 127 13.79 -4.04 -4.95
N TRP A 128 13.66 -2.75 -4.64
CA TRP A 128 14.81 -1.86 -4.53
C TRP A 128 15.73 -2.21 -3.36
N ARG A 129 15.18 -2.64 -2.22
CA ARG A 129 16.01 -3.11 -1.10
C ARG A 129 16.79 -4.38 -1.44
N ILE A 130 16.19 -5.29 -2.20
CA ILE A 130 16.88 -6.48 -2.73
C ILE A 130 18.04 -6.04 -3.64
N VAL A 131 17.81 -5.07 -4.53
CA VAL A 131 18.86 -4.49 -5.37
C VAL A 131 19.99 -3.87 -4.54
N ASP A 132 19.63 -3.14 -3.48
CA ASP A 132 20.59 -2.45 -2.63
C ASP A 132 21.45 -3.43 -1.83
N ALA A 133 20.84 -4.46 -1.23
CA ALA A 133 21.55 -5.50 -0.47
C ALA A 133 22.54 -6.29 -1.35
N ASN A 134 22.18 -6.51 -2.63
CA ASN A 134 23.06 -7.18 -3.58
C ASN A 134 24.08 -6.23 -4.27
N GLU A 135 24.15 -4.97 -3.85
CA GLU A 135 25.04 -3.93 -4.41
C GLU A 135 24.86 -3.67 -5.92
N TRP A 136 23.71 -4.04 -6.48
CA TRP A 136 23.46 -4.00 -7.92
C TRP A 136 23.23 -2.60 -8.48
N ARG A 137 23.10 -1.57 -7.62
CA ARG A 137 23.16 -0.17 -8.09
C ARG A 137 24.53 0.20 -8.66
N SER A 138 25.58 -0.38 -8.08
CA SER A 138 26.97 -0.06 -8.46
C SER A 138 27.50 -1.06 -9.48
N SER A 139 27.24 -2.36 -9.27
CA SER A 139 27.76 -3.43 -10.12
C SER A 139 26.87 -3.77 -11.32
N GLY A 140 25.60 -3.35 -11.28
CA GLY A 140 24.58 -3.79 -12.22
C GLY A 140 24.13 -5.23 -11.96
N VAL A 141 22.93 -5.56 -12.43
CA VAL A 141 22.31 -6.87 -12.22
C VAL A 141 23.04 -7.94 -13.07
N PRO A 142 23.51 -9.05 -12.48
CA PRO A 142 24.18 -10.13 -13.19
C PRO A 142 23.31 -10.78 -14.27
N LYS A 143 23.94 -11.32 -15.32
CA LYS A 143 23.24 -12.13 -16.32
C LYS A 143 22.56 -13.33 -15.64
N GLY A 144 21.35 -13.68 -16.08
CA GLY A 144 20.51 -14.70 -15.44
C GLY A 144 19.53 -14.17 -14.40
N GLN A 145 19.73 -12.95 -13.88
CA GLN A 145 18.82 -12.32 -12.91
C GLN A 145 18.03 -11.13 -13.46
N ARG A 146 18.44 -10.63 -14.63
CA ARG A 146 17.96 -9.37 -15.22
C ARG A 146 16.50 -9.41 -15.60
N ASP A 147 16.11 -10.42 -16.37
CA ASP A 147 14.75 -10.61 -16.87
C ASP A 147 13.76 -10.79 -15.72
N ARG A 148 14.10 -11.66 -14.76
CA ARG A 148 13.28 -11.95 -13.58
C ARG A 148 13.07 -10.71 -12.72
N LEU A 149 14.14 -10.01 -12.36
CA LEU A 149 14.05 -8.80 -11.55
C LEU A 149 13.29 -7.70 -12.29
N LEU A 150 13.64 -7.44 -13.56
CA LEU A 150 13.01 -6.39 -14.36
C LEU A 150 11.52 -6.67 -14.56
N PHE A 151 11.13 -7.92 -14.78
CA PHE A 151 9.73 -8.33 -14.89
C PHE A 151 8.95 -8.01 -13.61
N HIS A 152 9.48 -8.34 -12.43
CA HIS A 152 8.81 -8.04 -11.17
C HIS A 152 8.77 -6.54 -10.87
N MET A 153 9.82 -5.79 -11.20
CA MET A 153 9.85 -4.32 -11.10
C MET A 153 8.81 -3.68 -12.03
N ALA A 154 8.78 -4.08 -13.30
CA ALA A 154 7.80 -3.63 -14.27
C ALA A 154 6.37 -3.95 -13.83
N ASN A 155 6.14 -5.16 -13.31
CA ASN A 155 4.84 -5.54 -12.82
C ASN A 155 4.41 -4.65 -11.65
N ALA A 156 5.29 -4.39 -10.69
CA ALA A 156 4.99 -3.49 -9.58
C ALA A 156 4.70 -2.05 -10.07
N LEU A 157 5.54 -1.50 -10.96
CA LEU A 157 5.34 -0.19 -11.59
C LEU A 157 3.97 -0.09 -12.28
N SER A 158 3.52 -1.15 -12.96
CA SER A 158 2.26 -1.17 -13.71
C SER A 158 1.02 -0.86 -12.87
N TRP A 159 1.11 -1.01 -11.55
CA TRP A 159 0.03 -0.70 -10.63
C TRP A 159 -0.06 0.79 -10.34
N PHE A 160 1.05 1.47 -10.16
CA PHE A 160 1.06 2.88 -9.74
C PHE A 160 1.70 3.82 -10.77
N THR A 161 1.86 3.36 -12.01
CA THR A 161 2.30 4.17 -13.16
C THR A 161 1.17 4.22 -14.19
N VAL A 162 1.01 5.36 -14.86
CA VAL A 162 0.06 5.49 -15.97
C VAL A 162 0.53 4.62 -17.14
N SER A 163 -0.38 3.94 -17.84
CA SER A 163 -0.06 3.00 -18.93
C SER A 163 0.82 3.61 -20.02
N ASP A 164 0.66 4.90 -20.29
CA ASP A 164 1.37 5.60 -21.37
C ASP A 164 2.81 5.97 -20.96
N SER A 165 3.09 6.05 -19.65
CA SER A 165 4.43 6.29 -19.10
C SER A 165 5.14 5.00 -18.67
N LEU A 166 4.43 3.88 -18.58
CA LEU A 166 4.94 2.64 -18.02
C LEU A 166 6.18 2.12 -18.76
N GLU A 167 6.19 2.19 -20.10
CA GLU A 167 7.34 1.78 -20.91
C GLU A 167 8.58 2.64 -20.61
N ALA A 168 8.40 3.96 -20.46
CA ALA A 168 9.49 4.86 -20.12
C ALA A 168 10.07 4.58 -18.71
N GLU A 169 9.22 4.35 -17.72
CA GLU A 169 9.66 3.98 -16.36
C GLU A 169 10.41 2.64 -16.34
N ILE A 170 9.95 1.65 -17.11
CA ILE A 170 10.64 0.35 -17.26
C ILE A 170 12.02 0.55 -17.87
N ILE A 171 12.12 1.34 -18.95
CA ILE A 171 13.38 1.66 -19.60
C ILE A 171 14.32 2.37 -18.62
N ASP A 172 13.84 3.31 -17.83
CA ASP A 172 14.67 4.03 -16.86
C ASP A 172 15.18 3.12 -15.74
N VAL A 173 14.38 2.16 -15.28
CA VAL A 173 14.85 1.11 -14.36
C VAL A 173 15.89 0.22 -15.02
N ALA A 174 15.66 -0.21 -16.26
CA ALA A 174 16.60 -1.03 -17.01
C ALA A 174 17.94 -0.31 -17.21
N ARG A 175 17.94 0.97 -17.59
CA ARG A 175 19.17 1.77 -17.73
C ARG A 175 19.96 1.86 -16.42
N LYS A 176 19.28 2.02 -15.28
CA LYS A 176 19.92 2.16 -13.96
C LYS A 176 20.56 0.87 -13.47
N LEU A 177 19.90 -0.26 -13.70
CA LEU A 177 20.28 -1.54 -13.09
C LEU A 177 20.93 -2.52 -14.07
N MET A 178 20.64 -2.37 -15.35
CA MET A 178 21.02 -3.30 -16.40
C MET A 178 21.57 -2.50 -17.60
N PRO A 179 22.66 -1.72 -17.44
CA PRO A 179 23.15 -0.80 -18.47
C PRO A 179 23.60 -1.49 -19.77
N THR A 180 23.76 -2.82 -19.75
CA THR A 180 24.09 -3.63 -20.92
C THR A 180 22.86 -4.15 -21.68
N LEU A 181 21.64 -3.97 -21.15
CA LEU A 181 20.42 -4.26 -21.89
C LEU A 181 20.06 -3.08 -22.78
N THR A 182 19.68 -3.38 -24.01
CA THR A 182 19.07 -2.41 -24.91
C THR A 182 17.62 -2.12 -24.47
N GLU A 183 17.08 -0.97 -24.89
CA GLU A 183 15.69 -0.61 -24.61
C GLU A 183 14.71 -1.63 -25.23
N ALA A 184 15.02 -2.13 -26.42
CA ALA A 184 14.23 -3.14 -27.11
C ALA A 184 14.17 -4.46 -26.30
N GLU A 185 15.29 -4.91 -25.73
CA GLU A 185 15.32 -6.10 -24.88
C GLU A 185 14.53 -5.88 -23.58
N ALA A 186 14.70 -4.73 -22.93
CA ALA A 186 13.96 -4.38 -21.71
C ALA A 186 12.44 -4.40 -21.94
N LEU A 187 11.98 -3.83 -23.05
CA LEU A 187 10.57 -3.85 -23.44
C LEU A 187 10.10 -5.24 -23.88
N SER A 188 10.96 -6.03 -24.54
CA SER A 188 10.64 -7.41 -24.91
C SER A 188 10.36 -8.28 -23.67
N TYR A 189 11.25 -8.23 -22.67
CA TYR A 189 11.14 -8.98 -21.41
C TYR A 189 9.88 -8.60 -20.60
N THR A 190 9.41 -7.36 -20.75
CA THR A 190 8.29 -6.81 -19.98
C THR A 190 7.01 -6.62 -20.80
N SER A 191 7.01 -7.03 -22.07
CA SER A 191 5.92 -6.83 -23.03
C SER A 191 4.56 -7.33 -22.50
N SER A 192 4.55 -8.49 -21.84
CA SER A 192 3.35 -9.08 -21.25
C SER A 192 2.76 -8.23 -20.11
N VAL A 193 3.61 -7.58 -19.30
CA VAL A 193 3.20 -6.66 -18.24
C VAL A 193 2.55 -5.42 -18.86
N VAL A 194 3.20 -4.82 -19.85
CA VAL A 194 2.72 -3.62 -20.53
C VAL A 194 1.38 -3.89 -21.23
N ALA A 195 1.27 -5.00 -21.96
CA ALA A 195 0.04 -5.39 -22.65
C ALA A 195 -1.14 -5.55 -21.67
N ARG A 196 -0.91 -6.20 -20.52
CA ARG A 196 -1.93 -6.36 -19.47
C ARG A 196 -2.30 -5.03 -18.82
N ALA A 197 -1.33 -4.16 -18.55
CA ALA A 197 -1.57 -2.85 -17.96
C ALA A 197 -2.41 -1.95 -18.89
N ARG A 198 -2.13 -1.98 -20.20
CA ARG A 198 -2.90 -1.27 -21.23
C ARG A 198 -4.32 -1.82 -21.38
N ALA A 199 -4.49 -3.15 -21.35
CA ALA A 199 -5.81 -3.77 -21.42
C ALA A 199 -6.68 -3.38 -20.21
N ASP A 200 -6.10 -3.45 -19.01
CA ASP A 200 -6.77 -3.10 -17.76
C ASP A 200 -7.14 -1.61 -17.72
N ALA A 201 -6.26 -0.72 -18.20
CA ALA A 201 -6.55 0.72 -18.28
C ALA A 201 -7.75 1.05 -19.20
N LYS A 202 -8.04 0.22 -20.21
CA LYS A 202 -9.16 0.43 -21.15
C LYS A 202 -10.50 -0.10 -20.62
N LYS A 203 -10.49 -1.21 -19.89
CA LYS A 203 -11.72 -1.98 -19.56
C LYS A 203 -11.91 -2.26 -18.06
N ASP A 204 -10.96 -1.90 -17.20
CA ASP A 204 -10.92 -2.26 -15.77
C ASP A 204 -11.21 -3.76 -15.54
N ASP A 205 -10.65 -4.61 -16.41
CA ASP A 205 -10.98 -6.04 -16.49
C ASP A 205 -10.12 -6.92 -15.55
N GLY A 206 -9.23 -6.30 -14.77
CA GLY A 206 -8.43 -6.95 -13.76
C GLY A 206 -7.25 -7.77 -14.29
N ARG A 207 -6.84 -7.60 -15.56
CA ARG A 207 -5.85 -8.43 -16.25
C ARG A 207 -4.39 -8.26 -15.81
N ARG A 208 -4.07 -7.22 -15.05
CA ARG A 208 -2.73 -7.02 -14.45
C ARG A 208 -2.33 -8.23 -13.59
N TYR A 209 -1.03 -8.56 -13.52
CA TYR A 209 -0.57 -9.65 -12.66
C TYR A 209 -0.78 -9.32 -11.18
N LYS A 210 -1.42 -10.25 -10.44
CA LYS A 210 -1.75 -10.13 -9.02
C LYS A 210 -1.05 -11.21 -8.19
N TYR A 211 0.28 -11.31 -8.27
CA TYR A 211 1.03 -12.33 -7.54
C TYR A 211 0.73 -12.31 -6.03
N LYS A 212 0.59 -13.49 -5.45
CA LYS A 212 0.50 -13.67 -3.98
C LYS A 212 1.88 -13.45 -3.37
N ARG A 213 1.92 -13.18 -2.05
CA ARG A 213 3.18 -13.07 -1.29
C ARG A 213 4.09 -14.27 -1.56
N VAL A 214 3.56 -15.47 -1.35
CA VAL A 214 4.30 -16.74 -1.54
C VAL A 214 4.92 -16.83 -2.93
N THR A 215 4.18 -16.43 -3.97
CA THR A 215 4.70 -16.46 -5.34
C THR A 215 5.84 -15.46 -5.56
N LEU A 216 5.77 -14.27 -4.96
CA LEU A 216 6.87 -13.30 -5.01
C LEU A 216 8.09 -13.78 -4.21
N TRP A 217 7.86 -14.37 -3.03
CA TRP A 217 8.91 -14.95 -2.21
C TRP A 217 9.63 -16.07 -2.95
N ASN A 218 8.92 -17.08 -3.44
CA ASN A 218 9.51 -18.20 -4.18
C ASN A 218 10.26 -17.75 -5.44
N ALA A 219 9.83 -16.65 -6.06
CA ALA A 219 10.47 -16.12 -7.25
C ALA A 219 11.76 -15.33 -6.96
N LEU A 220 12.01 -14.92 -5.72
CA LEU A 220 13.08 -13.98 -5.37
C LEU A 220 13.86 -14.37 -4.11
N SER A 221 13.54 -15.48 -3.44
CA SER A 221 14.14 -15.86 -2.16
C SER A 221 15.65 -16.10 -2.28
N ASP A 222 16.11 -16.65 -3.40
CA ASP A 222 17.53 -16.83 -3.70
C ASP A 222 18.32 -15.51 -3.77
N LEU A 223 17.64 -14.38 -4.00
CA LEU A 223 18.25 -13.03 -3.97
C LEU A 223 18.24 -12.40 -2.57
N ILE A 224 17.48 -12.99 -1.65
CA ILE A 224 17.24 -12.47 -0.30
C ILE A 224 17.99 -13.31 0.74
N GLU A 225 18.01 -14.63 0.59
CA GLU A 225 18.64 -15.59 1.50
C GLU A 225 20.12 -15.33 1.79
N PRO A 226 20.94 -14.81 0.85
CA PRO A 226 22.32 -14.42 1.16
C PRO A 226 22.45 -13.26 2.17
N HIS A 227 21.35 -12.54 2.45
CA HIS A 227 21.29 -11.32 3.28
C HIS A 227 20.24 -11.51 4.40
N PRO A 228 20.56 -12.23 5.49
CA PRO A 228 19.58 -12.59 6.53
C PRO A 228 18.88 -11.39 7.18
N GLU A 229 19.59 -10.29 7.38
CA GLU A 229 19.07 -9.04 7.92
C GLU A 229 17.99 -8.40 7.02
N LEU A 230 18.13 -8.55 5.70
CA LEU A 230 17.18 -7.99 4.72
C LEU A 230 15.77 -8.53 4.95
N VAL A 231 15.63 -9.82 5.27
CA VAL A 231 14.33 -10.50 5.47
C VAL A 231 13.45 -9.74 6.46
N HIS A 232 14.04 -9.21 7.53
CA HIS A 232 13.32 -8.47 8.56
C HIS A 232 12.96 -7.04 8.14
N GLU A 233 13.65 -6.46 7.16
CA GLU A 233 13.36 -5.12 6.64
C GLU A 233 12.24 -5.12 5.60
N LEU A 234 12.09 -6.21 4.83
CA LEU A 234 11.08 -6.35 3.80
C LEU A 234 9.66 -6.34 4.38
N ARG A 235 8.69 -5.83 3.61
CA ARG A 235 7.30 -5.59 4.06
C ARG A 235 6.28 -6.45 3.32
N ALA A 236 6.49 -6.67 2.04
CA ALA A 236 5.59 -7.34 1.11
C ALA A 236 6.18 -8.64 0.55
N ILE A 237 7.49 -8.71 0.31
CA ILE A 237 8.20 -9.92 -0.15
C ILE A 237 8.87 -10.56 1.06
N ILE A 238 8.10 -11.37 1.80
CA ILE A 238 8.55 -12.01 3.05
C ILE A 238 8.13 -13.49 3.04
N PRO A 239 8.82 -14.37 3.80
CA PRO A 239 8.42 -15.76 3.93
C PRO A 239 7.15 -15.89 4.79
N ASP A 240 6.55 -17.08 4.76
CA ASP A 240 5.25 -17.34 5.40
C ASP A 240 5.33 -17.31 6.93
N ASP A 241 6.39 -17.86 7.50
CA ASP A 241 6.69 -17.85 8.93
C ASP A 241 6.78 -16.42 9.49
N LEU A 242 7.53 -15.52 8.83
CA LEU A 242 7.64 -14.11 9.24
C LEU A 242 6.30 -13.38 9.09
N HIS A 243 5.53 -13.70 8.05
CA HIS A 243 4.21 -13.12 7.91
C HIS A 243 3.28 -13.53 9.07
N GLU A 244 3.22 -14.82 9.38
CA GLU A 244 2.40 -15.34 10.47
C GLU A 244 2.83 -14.76 11.82
N GLN A 245 4.14 -14.65 12.05
CA GLN A 245 4.67 -13.97 13.23
C GLN A 245 4.14 -12.54 13.34
N ARG A 246 4.28 -11.74 12.28
CA ARG A 246 3.82 -10.34 12.28
C ARG A 246 2.31 -10.22 12.40
N GLU A 247 1.53 -11.16 11.86
CA GLU A 247 0.07 -11.21 12.06
C GLU A 247 -0.28 -11.52 13.52
N ARG A 248 0.40 -12.48 14.15
CA ARG A 248 0.22 -12.80 15.58
C ARG A 248 0.52 -11.58 16.44
N GLU A 249 1.64 -10.89 16.19
CA GLU A 249 2.03 -9.67 16.90
C GLU A 249 0.99 -8.54 16.72
N ARG A 250 0.51 -8.32 15.49
CA ARG A 250 -0.57 -7.35 15.21
C ARG A 250 -1.85 -7.67 15.97
N LEU A 251 -2.26 -8.94 15.98
CA LEU A 251 -3.46 -9.38 16.68
C LEU A 251 -3.30 -9.26 18.19
N GLN A 252 -2.13 -9.59 18.73
CA GLN A 252 -1.83 -9.41 20.15
C GLN A 252 -1.88 -7.93 20.54
N ALA A 253 -1.25 -7.04 19.76
CA ALA A 253 -1.27 -5.60 20.01
C ALA A 253 -2.70 -5.01 19.91
N HIS A 254 -3.48 -5.45 18.93
CA HIS A 254 -4.90 -5.08 18.79
C HIS A 254 -5.71 -5.53 20.00
N ASN A 255 -5.52 -6.78 20.43
CA ASN A 255 -6.21 -7.33 21.59
C ASN A 255 -5.78 -6.64 22.88
N ALA A 256 -4.50 -6.28 23.04
CA ALA A 256 -3.99 -5.52 24.16
C ALA A 256 -4.65 -4.12 24.24
N ARG A 257 -4.76 -3.41 23.11
CA ARG A 257 -5.45 -2.11 23.04
C ARG A 257 -6.95 -2.18 23.34
N ARG A 258 -7.60 -3.30 23.04
CA ARG A 258 -9.03 -3.53 23.33
C ARG A 258 -9.30 -4.09 24.71
N ARG A 259 -8.29 -4.67 25.37
CA ARG A 259 -8.40 -5.12 26.75
C ARG A 259 -8.40 -3.88 27.63
N THR A 260 -9.60 -3.44 28.01
CA THR A 260 -9.81 -2.44 29.08
C THR A 260 -9.32 -2.94 30.44
N VAL A 261 -9.13 -4.26 30.58
CA VAL A 261 -8.75 -4.94 31.81
C VAL A 261 -7.71 -6.01 31.45
N ASP A 262 -6.60 -6.04 32.19
CA ASP A 262 -5.54 -7.04 32.03
C ASP A 262 -6.11 -8.47 32.24
N ARG A 263 -5.47 -9.49 31.64
CA ARG A 263 -5.92 -10.88 31.74
C ARG A 263 -5.94 -11.38 33.19
N ALA A 264 -4.96 -11.01 34.01
CA ALA A 264 -4.93 -11.40 35.42
C ALA A 264 -6.11 -10.79 36.17
N THR A 265 -6.40 -9.50 35.94
CA THR A 265 -7.55 -8.79 36.52
C THR A 265 -8.89 -9.37 36.05
N TYR A 266 -9.01 -9.74 34.76
CA TYR A 266 -10.19 -10.42 34.23
C TYR A 266 -10.40 -11.81 34.87
N LEU A 267 -9.33 -12.59 35.02
CA LEU A 267 -9.39 -13.91 35.65
C LEU A 267 -9.72 -13.82 37.14
N ALA A 268 -9.12 -12.87 37.88
CA ALA A 268 -9.45 -12.61 39.28
C ALA A 268 -10.92 -12.18 39.46
N THR A 269 -11.43 -11.31 38.59
CA THR A 269 -12.83 -10.90 38.60
C THR A 269 -13.77 -12.07 38.29
N ALA A 270 -13.37 -12.94 37.35
CA ALA A 270 -14.14 -14.13 37.01
C ALA A 270 -14.13 -15.17 38.15
N GLU A 271 -13.01 -15.34 38.85
CA GLU A 271 -12.90 -16.26 39.99
C GLU A 271 -13.70 -15.76 41.20
N GLY A 272 -13.60 -14.47 41.54
CA GLY A 272 -14.43 -13.88 42.59
C GLY A 272 -15.93 -14.00 42.31
N ARG A 273 -16.34 -13.88 41.03
CA ARG A 273 -17.74 -14.15 40.62
C ARG A 273 -18.14 -15.63 40.72
N ARG A 274 -17.19 -16.57 40.57
CA ARG A 274 -17.45 -18.01 40.79
C ARG A 274 -17.63 -18.31 42.26
N GLU A 275 -16.74 -17.80 43.11
CA GLU A 275 -16.84 -17.97 44.57
C GLU A 275 -18.16 -17.40 45.09
N GLU A 276 -18.53 -16.20 44.65
CA GLU A 276 -19.80 -15.58 45.03
C GLU A 276 -21.01 -16.37 44.52
N ALA A 277 -20.98 -16.88 43.29
CA ALA A 277 -22.03 -17.76 42.77
C ALA A 277 -22.18 -19.03 43.61
N ARG A 278 -21.07 -19.67 44.02
CA ARG A 278 -21.06 -20.85 44.89
C ARG A 278 -21.63 -20.52 46.28
N ARG A 279 -21.27 -19.37 46.85
CA ARG A 279 -21.79 -18.88 48.14
C ARG A 279 -23.31 -18.68 48.10
N LEU A 280 -23.82 -17.98 47.11
CA LEU A 280 -25.27 -17.76 46.92
C LEU A 280 -26.01 -19.08 46.69
N ARG A 281 -25.38 -20.03 45.99
CA ARG A 281 -25.93 -21.37 45.80
C ARG A 281 -26.03 -22.16 47.12
N ALA A 282 -25.01 -22.06 47.98
CA ALA A 282 -25.02 -22.67 49.30
C ALA A 282 -26.08 -22.08 50.24
N GLN A 283 -26.44 -20.81 50.05
CA GLN A 283 -27.56 -20.14 50.74
C GLN A 283 -28.94 -20.57 50.21
N GLY A 284 -29.01 -21.55 49.31
CA GLY A 284 -30.27 -22.10 48.79
C GLY A 284 -30.86 -21.32 47.61
N MET A 285 -30.16 -20.32 47.05
CA MET A 285 -30.68 -19.59 45.90
C MET A 285 -30.74 -20.45 44.62
N THR A 286 -31.75 -20.19 43.80
CA THR A 286 -31.89 -20.80 42.48
C THR A 286 -30.91 -20.16 41.48
N ILE A 287 -30.49 -20.92 40.47
CA ILE A 287 -29.53 -20.42 39.46
C ILE A 287 -30.06 -19.17 38.73
N GLN A 288 -31.38 -19.06 38.56
CA GLN A 288 -32.01 -17.85 38.04
C GLN A 288 -31.80 -16.64 38.94
N LYS A 289 -32.03 -16.76 40.25
CA LYS A 289 -31.79 -15.66 41.20
C LYS A 289 -30.31 -15.27 41.25
N ILE A 290 -29.40 -16.24 41.22
CA ILE A 290 -27.95 -16.00 41.20
C ILE A 290 -27.54 -15.22 39.94
N ALA A 291 -28.09 -15.57 38.77
CA ALA A 291 -27.82 -14.86 37.52
C ALA A 291 -28.29 -13.40 37.59
N THR A 292 -29.46 -13.15 38.17
CA THR A 292 -29.99 -11.81 38.40
C THR A 292 -29.12 -11.02 39.38
N GLU A 293 -28.75 -11.60 40.51
CA GLU A 293 -27.92 -10.96 41.56
C GLU A 293 -26.54 -10.57 41.04
N LEU A 294 -25.91 -11.44 40.26
CA LEU A 294 -24.59 -11.20 39.66
C LEU A 294 -24.66 -10.35 38.38
N GLY A 295 -25.85 -10.01 37.90
CA GLY A 295 -26.04 -9.25 36.66
C GLY A 295 -25.48 -9.95 35.41
N VAL A 296 -25.53 -11.29 35.36
CA VAL A 296 -25.00 -12.10 34.25
C VAL A 296 -26.07 -12.96 33.61
N ALA A 297 -25.84 -13.39 32.36
CA ALA A 297 -26.75 -14.32 31.69
C ALA A 297 -26.83 -15.67 32.43
N LEU A 298 -28.00 -16.32 32.39
CA LEU A 298 -28.25 -17.61 33.05
C LEU A 298 -27.21 -18.69 32.68
N ARG A 299 -26.80 -18.74 31.42
CA ARG A 299 -25.76 -19.67 30.93
C ARG A 299 -24.41 -19.43 31.59
N THR A 300 -24.06 -18.17 31.85
CA THR A 300 -22.82 -17.78 32.52
C THR A 300 -22.84 -18.17 34.00
N ALA A 301 -23.95 -17.92 34.70
CA ALA A 301 -24.14 -18.36 36.08
C ALA A 301 -24.09 -19.89 36.24
N LYS A 302 -24.68 -20.64 35.29
CA LYS A 302 -24.51 -22.11 35.24
C LYS A 302 -23.04 -22.51 35.08
N GLY A 303 -22.32 -21.84 34.20
CA GLY A 303 -20.89 -22.09 33.98
C GLY A 303 -20.01 -21.80 35.20
N TYR A 304 -20.38 -20.85 36.05
CA TYR A 304 -19.68 -20.57 37.31
C TYR A 304 -19.84 -21.67 38.37
N LEU A 305 -20.93 -22.44 38.31
CA LEU A 305 -21.25 -23.52 39.24
C LEU A 305 -20.88 -24.92 38.72
N ALA A 306 -20.50 -25.04 37.44
CA ALA A 306 -20.18 -26.29 36.78
C ALA A 306 -18.70 -26.72 36.92
N GLY A 307 -17.92 -25.98 37.70
CA GLY A 307 -16.51 -26.25 37.98
C GLY A 307 -16.20 -26.11 39.46
#